data_AF-A0A7Y4Z7C2-F1
#
_entry.id   AF-A0A7Y4Z7C2-F1
#
_cell.length_a   1.000
_cell.length_b   1.000
_cell.length_c   1.000
_cell.angle_alpha   90.00
_cell.angle_beta   90.00
_cell.angle_gamma   90.00
#
_symmetry.space_group_name_H-M   'P 1'
#
loop_
_entity.id
_entity.type
_entity.pdbx_description
1 polymer ?
#
loop_
_entity_poly.entity_id
_entity_poly.type
_entity_poly.pdbx_seq_one_letter_code
_entity_poly.pdbx_strand_id
1 'polypeptide(L)' 'MPYLYILECADGSYYTGSTWDLEKRLWEHQNGLGAKHTAKH' A
#
# COMPACT_ATOMS: atom_id res chain seq x y z
N MET A 1 5.02 11.80 11.98
CA MET A 1 3.75 11.31 12.58
C MET A 1 3.32 10.10 11.78
N PRO A 2 2.78 9.04 12.40
CA PRO A 2 2.28 7.89 11.65
C PRO A 2 0.92 8.20 11.00
N TYR A 3 0.74 7.71 9.79
CA TYR A 3 -0.51 7.74 9.02
C TYR A 3 -1.10 6.34 8.98
N LEU A 4 -2.43 6.28 9.00
CA LEU A 4 -3.20 5.12 8.57
C LEU A 4 -3.74 5.41 7.17
N TYR A 5 -3.74 4.42 6.29
CA TYR A 5 -4.22 4.54 4.92
C TYR A 5 -5.00 3.32 4.47
N ILE A 6 -5.84 3.52 3.44
CA ILE A 6 -6.58 2.48 2.73
C ILE A 6 -6.25 2.66 1.24
N LEU A 7 -5.89 1.56 0.58
CA LEU A 7 -5.70 1.49 -0.87
C LEU A 7 -6.80 0.66 -1.51
N GLU A 8 -7.26 1.08 -2.67
CA GLU A 8 -8.05 0.25 -3.59
C GLU A 8 -7.07 -0.41 -4.58
N CYS A 9 -7.03 -1.74 -4.60
CA CYS A 9 -6.16 -2.52 -5.48
C CYS A 9 -6.84 -2.71 -6.85
N ALA A 10 -6.09 -3.13 -7.89
CA ALA A 10 -6.65 -3.20 -9.23
C ALA A 10 -7.76 -4.25 -9.40
N ASP A 11 -7.85 -5.21 -8.47
CA ASP A 11 -8.93 -6.20 -8.40
C ASP A 11 -10.18 -5.70 -7.65
N GLY A 12 -10.20 -4.43 -7.22
CA GLY A 12 -11.28 -3.83 -6.43
C GLY A 12 -11.25 -4.20 -4.95
N SER A 13 -10.24 -4.95 -4.49
CA SER A 13 -10.04 -5.23 -3.06
C SER A 13 -9.45 -4.02 -2.34
N TYR A 14 -9.71 -3.93 -1.03
CA TYR A 14 -9.13 -2.87 -0.20
C TYR A 14 -8.01 -3.41 0.69
N TYR A 15 -6.88 -2.70 0.72
CA TYR A 15 -5.75 -2.97 1.59
C TYR A 15 -5.58 -1.85 2.61
N THR A 16 -5.44 -2.19 3.89
CA THR A 16 -5.19 -1.22 4.96
C THR A 16 -3.76 -1.30 5.47
N GLY A 17 -3.19 -0.16 5.83
CA GLY A 17 -1.82 -0.11 6.35
C GLY A 17 -1.52 1.16 7.13
N SER A 18 -0.33 1.19 7.71
CA SER A 18 0.21 2.39 8.36
C SER A 18 1.67 2.64 7.95
N THR A 19 2.06 3.91 7.92
CA THR A 19 3.40 4.35 7.54
C THR A 19 3.73 5.71 8.13
N TRP A 20 5.01 6.03 8.21
CA TRP A 20 5.47 7.39 8.53
C TRP A 20 5.65 8.26 7.28
N ASP A 21 5.70 7.61 6.11
CA ASP A 21 5.94 8.22 4.80
C ASP A 21 5.01 7.57 3.77
N LEU A 22 4.03 8.35 3.28
CA LEU A 22 3.02 7.87 2.33
C LEU A 22 3.55 7.75 0.91
N GLU A 23 4.41 8.67 0.48
CA GLU A 23 4.95 8.67 -0.89
C GLU A 23 5.85 7.45 -1.11
N LYS A 24 6.78 7.23 -0.18
CA LYS A 24 7.63 6.04 -0.21
C LYS A 24 6.79 4.76 -0.18
N ARG A 25 5.77 4.70 0.69
CA ARG A 25 4.94 3.50 0.84
C ARG A 25 4.10 3.22 -0.41
N LEU A 26 3.56 4.25 -1.05
CA LEU A 26 2.82 4.09 -2.30
C LEU A 26 3.75 3.58 -3.41
N TRP A 27 4.96 4.13 -3.51
CA TRP A 27 5.98 3.66 -4.46
C TRP A 27 6.36 2.20 -4.20
N GLU A 28 6.55 1.78 -2.94
CA GLU A 28 6.82 0.38 -2.58
C GLU A 28 5.72 -0.54 -3.12
N HIS A 29 4.44 -0.22 -2.86
CA HIS A 29 3.32 -1.02 -3.33
C HIS A 29 3.24 -1.10 -4.86
N GLN A 30 3.44 0.01 -5.57
CA GLN A 30 3.44 0.04 -7.04
C GLN A 30 4.57 -0.79 -7.67
N ASN A 31 5.67 -1.00 -6.94
CA ASN A 31 6.81 -1.83 -7.39
C ASN A 31 6.75 -3.26 -6.85
N GLY A 32 5.63 -3.67 -6.24
CA GLY A 32 5.44 -5.01 -5.68
C GLY A 32 6.27 -5.27 -4.41
N LEU A 33 6.67 -4.21 -3.71
CA LEU A 33 7.43 -4.25 -2.47
C LEU A 33 6.53 -3.95 -1.25
N GLY A 34 7.04 -4.28 -0.07
CA GLY A 34 6.42 -3.91 1.21
C GLY A 34 5.23 -4.76 1.66
N ALA A 35 4.45 -5.35 0.76
CA ALA A 35 3.37 -6.28 1.13
C ALA A 35 3.07 -7.32 0.03
N LYS A 36 2.80 -8.57 0.43
CA LYS A 36 2.47 -9.66 -0.51
C LYS A 36 1.12 -9.49 -1.21
N HIS A 37 0.17 -8.79 -0.57
CA HIS A 37 -1.18 -8.59 -1.11
C HIS A 37 -1.13 -7.61 -2.28
N THR A 38 -0.67 -6.39 -2.03
CA THR A 38 -0.54 -5.35 -3.05
C THR A 38 0.55 -5.62 -4.09
N ALA A 39 1.41 -6.63 -3.91
CA ALA A 39 2.32 -7.09 -4.96
C ALA A 39 1.65 -8.00 -6.00
N LYS A 40 0.46 -8.53 -5.71
CA LYS A 40 -0.29 -9.43 -6.60
C LYS A 40 -1.43 -8.74 -7.35
N HIS A 41 -1.81 -7.55 -6.91
CA HIS A 41 -3.04 -6.85 -7.28
C HIS A 41 -2.76 -5.39 -7.60
#